data_AF-A0A497KEK7-F1
#
_entry.id   AF-A0A497KEK7-F1
#
_cell.length_a   1.000
_cell.length_b   1.000
_cell.length_c   1.000
_cell.angle_alpha   90.00
_cell.angle_beta   90.00
_cell.angle_gamma   90.00
#
_symmetry.space_group_name_H-M   'P 1'
#
loop_
_entity.id
_entity.type
_entity.pdbx_description
1 polymer ?
#
loop_
_entity_poly.entity_id
_entity_poly.type
_entity_poly.pdbx_seq_one_letter_code
_entity_poly.pdbx_strand_id
1 'polypeptide(L)' 'MKAMPIIRKIIQVGTSKAIVLPKGWLDWIQRMTGSPPKEVLMTIKDETIIVEPILKPEVVNEGNKKRLESHA' A
#
# COMPACT_ATOMS: atom_id res chain seq x y z
N MET A 1 10.15 12.44 -9.02
CA MET A 1 10.37 11.22 -8.23
C MET A 1 9.28 11.11 -7.20
N LYS A 2 8.48 10.03 -7.24
CA LYS A 2 7.41 9.76 -6.28
C LYS A 2 8.09 9.35 -4.96
N ALA A 3 7.97 10.15 -3.91
CA ALA A 3 8.59 9.82 -2.63
C ALA A 3 7.95 8.54 -2.08
N MET A 4 8.73 7.47 -1.92
CA MET A 4 8.27 6.27 -1.22
C MET A 4 7.95 6.65 0.23
N PRO A 5 6.75 6.33 0.74
CA PRO A 5 6.42 6.61 2.13
C PRO A 5 7.31 5.80 3.06
N ILE A 6 8.25 6.45 3.74
CA ILE A 6 9.06 5.84 4.79
C ILE A 6 8.12 5.51 5.96
N ILE A 7 8.05 4.24 6.37
CA ILE A 7 7.37 3.84 7.60
C ILE A 7 8.15 4.45 8.77
N ARG A 8 7.56 5.44 9.44
CA ARG A 8 8.24 6.19 10.52
C ARG A 8 8.01 5.61 11.92
N LYS A 9 7.11 4.64 12.05
CA LYS A 9 6.69 4.14 13.36
C LYS A 9 6.37 2.65 13.33
N ILE A 10 7.09 1.91 14.17
CA ILE A 10 6.78 0.54 14.56
C ILE A 10 6.25 0.63 16.00
N ILE A 11 5.10 0.04 16.29
CA ILE A 11 4.49 0.00 17.63
C ILE A 11 4.36 -1.44 18.11
N GLN A 12 4.48 -1.64 19.42
CA GLN A 12 4.23 -2.94 20.06
C GLN A 12 2.72 -3.10 20.30
N VAL A 13 2.16 -4.24 19.91
CA VAL A 13 0.75 -4.62 20.09
C VAL A 13 0.71 -6.02 20.70
N GLY A 14 0.59 -6.08 22.02
CA GLY A 14 0.71 -7.35 22.75
C GLY A 14 2.10 -7.97 22.51
N THR A 15 2.12 -9.20 21.99
CA THR A 15 3.36 -9.89 21.58
C THR A 15 3.80 -9.58 20.14
N SER A 16 3.00 -8.82 19.39
CA SER A 16 3.25 -8.50 17.98
C SER A 16 3.81 -7.10 17.79
N LYS A 17 4.44 -6.86 16.62
CA LYS A 17 4.80 -5.52 16.14
C LYS A 17 3.84 -5.10 15.03
N ALA A 18 3.42 -3.85 15.05
CA ALA A 18 2.60 -3.24 14.00
C ALA A 18 3.35 -2.07 13.36
N ILE A 19 3.14 -1.88 12.07
CA ILE A 19 3.62 -0.72 11.30
C ILE A 19 2.47 0.25 11.08
N VAL A 20 2.77 1.54 11.12
CA VAL A 20 1.77 2.56 10.76
C VAL A 20 1.93 2.91 9.28
N LEU A 21 0.89 2.67 8.50
CA LEU A 21 0.80 3.06 7.10
C LEU A 21 0.39 4.53 6.99
N PRO A 22 1.10 5.38 6.22
CA PRO A 22 0.73 6.79 6.09
C PRO A 22 -0.64 6.97 5.43
N LYS A 23 -1.52 7.77 6.04
CA LYS A 23 -2.86 8.07 5.51
C LYS A 23 -2.82 8.54 4.05
N GLY A 24 -1.86 9.40 3.71
CA GLY A 24 -1.72 9.92 2.34
C GLY A 24 -1.46 8.84 1.29
N TRP A 25 -0.82 7.73 1.67
CA TRP A 25 -0.63 6.57 0.78
C TRP A 25 -1.95 5.82 0.56
N LEU A 26 -2.73 5.61 1.63
CA LEU A 26 -4.07 4.99 1.54
C LEU A 26 -5.03 5.85 0.71
N ASP A 27 -5.03 7.17 0.93
CA ASP A 27 -5.84 8.13 0.15
C ASP A 27 -5.42 8.17 -1.33
N TRP A 28 -4.12 8.04 -1.61
CA TRP A 28 -3.62 7.94 -2.98
C TRP A 28 -4.11 6.65 -3.65
N ILE A 29 -4.03 5.50 -2.97
CA ILE A 29 -4.56 4.23 -3.49
C ILE A 29 -6.06 4.38 -3.79
N GLN A 30 -6.86 4.89 -2.84
CA GLN A 30 -8.30 5.07 -3.02
C GLN A 30 -8.63 5.97 -4.21
N ARG A 31 -7.87 7.04 -4.44
CA ARG A 31 -8.07 7.91 -5.62
C ARG A 31 -7.75 7.21 -6.94
N MET A 32 -6.75 6.32 -6.94
CA MET A 32 -6.31 5.60 -8.15
C MET A 32 -7.22 4.43 -8.49
N THR A 33 -7.77 3.78 -7.49
CA THR A 33 -8.58 2.57 -7.65
C THR A 33 -10.08 2.89 -7.61
N GLY A 34 -10.48 3.99 -6.97
CA GLY A 34 -11.88 4.32 -6.72
C GLY A 34 -12.46 3.60 -5.49
N SER A 35 -11.66 2.82 -4.77
CA SER A 35 -12.09 2.14 -3.54
C SER A 35 -10.99 2.14 -2.47
N PRO A 36 -11.34 2.29 -1.19
CA PRO A 36 -10.34 2.28 -0.12
C PRO A 36 -9.69 0.90 -0.01
N PRO A 37 -8.34 0.82 0.12
CA PRO A 37 -7.67 -0.45 0.37
C PRO A 37 -8.11 -0.99 1.73
N LYS A 38 -8.64 -2.22 1.74
CA LYS A 38 -9.09 -2.90 2.98
C LYS A 38 -8.02 -3.81 3.57
N GLU A 39 -7.16 -4.34 2.71
CA GLU A 39 -6.16 -5.35 3.03
C GLU A 39 -4.86 -5.02 2.29
N VAL A 40 -3.74 -5.41 2.90
CA VAL A 40 -2.41 -5.29 2.31
C VAL A 40 -1.71 -6.64 2.39
N LEU A 41 -0.94 -6.96 1.36
CA LEU A 41 0.04 -8.03 1.39
C LEU A 41 1.31 -7.48 2.06
N MET A 42 1.82 -8.23 3.04
CA MET A 42 3.13 -7.96 3.64
C MET A 42 4.07 -9.11 3.32
N THR A 43 5.18 -8.81 2.65
CA THR A 43 6.22 -9.78 2.31
C THR A 43 7.51 -9.43 3.03
N ILE A 44 8.12 -10.42 3.69
CA ILE A 44 9.45 -10.29 4.28
C ILE A 44 10.43 -10.94 3.31
N LYS A 45 11.37 -10.15 2.80
CA LYS A 45 12.45 -10.63 1.94
C LYS A 45 13.77 -10.09 2.48
N ASP A 46 14.63 -11.01 2.92
CA ASP A 46 15.89 -10.70 3.59
C ASP A 46 15.63 -9.77 4.80
N GLU A 47 16.14 -8.54 4.76
CA GLU A 47 15.95 -7.51 5.80
C GLU A 47 14.86 -6.47 5.44
N THR A 48 14.13 -6.69 4.35
CA THR A 48 13.13 -5.74 3.81
C THR A 48 11.71 -6.23 4.05
N ILE A 49 10.86 -5.33 4.57
CA ILE A 49 9.40 -5.52 4.63
C ILE A 49 8.78 -4.76 3.46
N ILE A 50 8.15 -5.49 2.55
CA ILE A 50 7.43 -4.95 1.40
C ILE A 50 5.94 -4.97 1.74
N VAL A 51 5.25 -3.85 1.48
CA VAL A 51 3.81 -3.70 1.73
C VAL A 51 3.10 -3.28 0.44
N GLU A 52 2.13 -4.07 0.01
CA GLU A 52 1.41 -3.85 -1.25
C GLU A 52 -0.11 -3.91 -1.00
N PRO A 53 -0.92 -3.04 -1.63
CA PRO A 53 -2.37 -3.11 -1.47
C PRO A 53 -2.94 -4.33 -2.21
N ILE A 54 -3.89 -5.04 -1.58
CA ILE A 54 -4.67 -6.07 -2.26
C ILE A 54 -5.85 -5.38 -2.95
N LEU A 55 -5.82 -5.34 -4.27
CA LEU A 55 -6.85 -4.70 -5.09
C LEU A 55 -7.88 -5.74 -5.54
N LYS A 56 -9.17 -5.41 -5.42
CA LYS A 56 -10.24 -6.28 -5.95
C LYS A 56 -10.22 -6.27 -7.50
N PRO A 57 -10.48 -7.41 -8.15
CA PRO A 57 -10.45 -7.51 -9.62
C PRO A 57 -11.37 -6.51 -10.34
N GLU A 58 -12.54 -6.25 -9.77
CA GLU A 58 -13.58 -5.36 -10.33
C GLU A 58 -13.19 -3.88 -10.40
N VAL A 59 -12.08 -3.50 -9.75
CA VAL A 59 -11.65 -2.11 -9.53
C VAL A 59 -10.59 -1.69 -10.56
N VAL A 60 -10.05 -2.64 -11.32
CA VAL A 60 -9.04 -2.40 -12.36
C VAL A 60 -9.74 -2.25 -13.71
N ASN A 61 -10.39 -1.11 -13.95
CA ASN A 61 -10.68 -0.70 -15.33
C ASN A 61 -9.35 -0.49 -16.07
N GLU A 62 -9.25 -0.87 -17.36
CA GLU A 62 -7.99 -0.80 -18.14
C GLU A 62 -7.31 0.58 -18.11
N GLY A 63 -8.08 1.65 -17.94
CA GLY A 63 -7.56 3.02 -17.76
C GLY A 63 -6.79 3.24 -16.46
N ASN A 64 -7.14 2.56 -15.36
CA ASN A 64 -6.47 2.66 -14.07
C ASN A 64 -5.17 1.84 -14.03
N LYS A 65 -5.11 0.72 -14.76
CA LYS A 65 -3.94 -0.17 -14.82
C LYS A 65 -2.70 0.51 -15.41
N LYS A 66 -2.85 1.18 -16.56
CA LYS A 66 -1.76 1.98 -17.19
C LYS A 66 -1.25 3.11 -16.30
N ARG A 67 -2.11 3.64 -15.43
CA ARG A 67 -1.80 4.77 -14.54
C ARG A 67 -1.06 4.33 -13.28
N LEU A 68 -1.28 3.09 -12.83
CA LEU A 68 -0.52 2.44 -11.77
C LEU A 68 0.88 2.03 -12.27
N GLU A 69 0.98 1.43 -13.46
CA GLU A 69 2.25 0.96 -14.05
C GLU A 69 3.18 2.11 -14.48
N SER A 70 2.64 3.28 -14.84
CA SER A 70 3.45 4.47 -15.19
C SER A 70 3.99 5.24 -13.98
N HIS A 71 3.56 4.90 -12.77
CA HIS A 71 3.94 5.58 -11.53
C HIS A 71 4.47 4.61 -10.45
N ALA A 72 4.70 3.35 -10.81
CA ALA A 72 5.53 2.39 -10.07
C ALA A 72 6.99 2.60 -10.49
#